data_AF-A0A5J9ULL0-F1
#
_entry.id   AF-A0A5J9ULL0-F1
#
_cell.length_a   1.000
_cell.length_b   1.000
_cell.length_c   1.000
_cell.angle_alpha   90.00
_cell.angle_beta   90.00
_cell.angle_gamma   90.00
#
_symmetry.space_group_name_H-M   'P 1'
#
loop_
_entity.id
_entity.type
_entity.pdbx_description
1 polymer ?
#
loop_
_entity_poly.entity_id
_entity_poly.type
_entity_poly.pdbx_seq_one_letter_code
_entity_poly.pdbx_strand_id
1 'polypeptide(L)'
;MSGVTYDVFKHGACFIGNPLLKFEEDHYEHMVWYVLNNCPEIEPYIKKVREDLQTKYTSNYRLDKVLRKEFHGWFKKEIATIKYNRNQHLHHDLEALASQPLLRVKVYSGCFIKDVRYQTIE
;
A
#
# COMPACT_ATOMS: atom_id res chain seq x y z
N MET A 1 -15.11 6.66 23.74
CA MET A 1 -14.05 7.04 22.79
C MET A 1 -14.46 6.51 21.43
N SER A 2 -14.93 7.37 20.53
CA SER A 2 -15.26 6.98 19.16
C SER A 2 -13.94 6.67 18.43
N GLY A 3 -13.65 5.39 18.21
CA GLY A 3 -12.53 4.98 17.38
C GLY A 3 -12.71 5.58 15.99
N VAL A 4 -11.80 6.47 15.60
CA VAL A 4 -11.75 6.96 14.23
C VAL A 4 -11.36 5.75 13.36
N THR A 5 -12.30 5.24 12.59
CA THR A 5 -12.03 4.24 11.56
C THR A 5 -11.35 4.93 10.40
N TYR A 6 -10.05 4.67 10.24
CA TYR A 6 -9.30 5.09 9.06
C TYR A 6 -9.62 4.09 7.94
N ASP A 7 -10.31 4.56 6.90
CA ASP A 7 -10.57 3.77 5.69
C ASP A 7 -9.42 4.02 4.72
N VAL A 8 -8.60 2.99 4.50
CA VAL A 8 -7.41 3.02 3.63
C VAL A 8 -7.73 3.53 2.21
N PHE A 9 -8.98 3.38 1.75
CA PHE A 9 -9.40 3.76 0.41
C PHE A 9 -10.15 5.09 0.34
N LYS A 10 -10.48 5.72 1.48
CA LYS A 10 -11.08 7.07 1.48
C LYS A 10 -10.01 8.13 1.53
N HIS A 11 -9.95 8.96 0.50
CA HIS A 11 -9.21 10.22 0.57
C HIS A 11 -10.10 11.34 1.10
N GLY A 12 -9.60 12.13 2.05
CA GLY A 12 -10.23 13.37 2.51
C GLY A 12 -10.03 14.56 1.56
N ALA A 13 -9.63 14.28 0.31
CA ALA A 13 -9.31 15.29 -0.70
C ALA A 13 -10.50 15.58 -1.62
N CYS A 14 -10.75 16.87 -1.89
CA CYS A 14 -11.65 17.32 -2.94
C CYS A 14 -10.83 17.84 -4.11
N PHE A 15 -10.87 17.16 -5.27
CA PHE A 15 -10.01 17.47 -6.41
C PHE A 15 -10.53 18.61 -7.28
N ILE A 16 -9.62 19.38 -7.87
CA ILE A 16 -9.90 20.53 -8.73
C ILE A 16 -9.50 20.18 -10.18
N GLY A 17 -10.33 20.57 -11.14
CA GLY A 17 -10.06 20.42 -12.57
C GLY A 17 -10.34 19.03 -13.13
N ASN A 18 -10.18 18.89 -14.44
CA ASN A 18 -10.31 17.60 -15.12
C ASN A 18 -9.10 16.72 -14.81
N PRO A 19 -9.29 15.42 -14.52
CA PRO A 19 -8.17 14.52 -14.28
C PRO A 19 -7.38 14.27 -15.57
N LEU A 20 -6.05 14.36 -15.47
CA LEU A 20 -5.15 13.83 -16.48
C LEU A 20 -4.80 12.38 -16.13
N LEU A 21 -4.95 11.46 -17.08
CA LEU A 21 -4.50 10.09 -16.89
C LEU A 21 -3.00 9.99 -17.14
N LYS A 22 -2.27 9.47 -16.17
CA LYS A 22 -0.84 9.16 -16.28
C LYS A 22 -0.58 7.71 -15.91
N PHE A 23 0.49 7.16 -16.47
CA PHE A 23 1.08 5.91 -16.01
C PHE A 23 2.21 6.27 -15.07
N GLU A 24 2.12 5.83 -13.82
CA GLU A 24 3.14 6.09 -12.81
C GLU A 24 3.96 4.83 -12.65
N GLU A 25 5.10 4.76 -13.34
CA GLU A 25 6.06 3.64 -13.24
C GLU A 25 7.18 3.98 -12.27
N ASP A 26 7.71 5.21 -12.35
CA ASP A 26 8.89 5.67 -11.60
C ASP A 26 8.69 5.59 -10.08
N HIS A 27 7.47 5.90 -9.63
CA HIS A 27 7.13 5.91 -8.20
C HIS A 27 6.25 4.76 -7.74
N TYR A 28 5.87 3.84 -8.64
CA TYR A 28 4.90 2.78 -8.34
C TYR A 28 5.31 1.93 -7.14
N GLU A 29 6.53 1.37 -7.16
CA GLU A 29 7.02 0.50 -6.09
C GLU A 29 7.07 1.25 -4.74
N HIS A 30 7.43 2.53 -4.77
CA HIS A 30 7.48 3.37 -3.58
C HIS A 30 6.08 3.61 -2.99
N MET A 31 5.08 3.86 -3.84
CA MET A 31 3.69 4.03 -3.41
C MET A 31 3.12 2.73 -2.83
N VAL A 32 3.35 1.59 -3.50
CA VAL A 32 2.91 0.27 -3.01
C VAL A 32 3.51 0.01 -1.64
N TRP A 33 4.82 0.17 -1.49
CA TRP A 33 5.48 -0.03 -0.21
C TRP A 33 4.98 0.95 0.86
N TYR A 34 4.80 2.22 0.52
CA TYR A 34 4.31 3.23 1.45
C TYR A 34 2.95 2.85 2.03
N VAL A 35 2.00 2.45 1.19
CA VAL A 35 0.67 2.01 1.67
C VAL A 35 0.81 0.79 2.57
N LEU A 36 1.48 -0.27 2.10
CA LEU A 36 1.62 -1.52 2.86
C LEU A 36 2.31 -1.32 4.22
N ASN A 37 3.36 -0.50 4.26
CA ASN A 37 4.14 -0.27 5.48
C ASN A 37 3.47 0.70 6.48
N ASN A 38 2.36 1.33 6.10
CA ASN A 38 1.60 2.23 6.99
C ASN A 38 0.20 1.69 7.34
N CYS A 39 -0.15 0.47 6.90
CA CYS A 39 -1.42 -0.17 7.26
C CYS A 39 -1.20 -1.11 8.46
N PRO A 40 -1.86 -0.89 9.62
CA PRO A 40 -1.73 -1.75 10.80
C PRO A 40 -2.06 -3.23 10.52
N GLU A 41 -3.00 -3.49 9.61
CA GLU A 41 -3.42 -4.84 9.20
C GLU A 41 -2.27 -5.63 8.55
N ILE A 42 -1.26 -4.93 8.02
CA ILE A 42 -0.14 -5.50 7.28
C ILE A 42 1.08 -5.76 8.19
N GLU A 43 1.16 -5.09 9.34
CA GLU A 43 2.28 -5.20 10.28
C GLU A 43 2.62 -6.66 10.66
N PRO A 44 1.65 -7.55 10.97
CA PRO A 44 1.95 -8.95 11.30
C PRO A 44 2.62 -9.71 10.16
N TYR A 45 2.25 -9.38 8.91
CA TYR A 45 2.80 -10.01 7.72
C TYR A 45 4.22 -9.52 7.43
N ILE A 46 4.47 -8.21 7.57
CA ILE A 46 5.81 -7.63 7.42
C ILE A 46 6.77 -8.26 8.44
N LYS A 47 6.32 -8.41 9.69
CA LYS A 47 7.10 -9.05 10.75
C LYS A 47 7.48 -10.49 10.39
N LYS A 48 6.51 -11.29 9.92
CA LYS A 48 6.75 -12.68 9.50
C LYS A 48 7.82 -12.78 8.40
N VAL A 49 7.71 -11.98 7.34
CA VAL A 49 8.70 -12.00 6.26
C VAL A 49 10.07 -11.50 6.73
N ARG A 50 10.09 -10.47 7.60
CA ARG A 50 11.34 -9.96 8.19
C ARG A 50 12.06 -11.04 8.98
N GLU A 51 11.35 -11.78 9.84
CA GLU A 51 11.90 -12.89 10.63
C GLU A 51 12.48 -13.99 9.72
N ASP A 52 11.76 -14.37 8.65
CA ASP A 52 12.25 -15.33 7.65
C ASP A 52 13.54 -14.84 6.96
N LEU A 53 13.63 -13.54 6.64
CA LEU A 53 14.80 -12.94 5.97
C LEU A 53 16.00 -12.74 6.92
N GLN A 54 15.79 -12.59 8.22
CA GLN A 54 16.88 -12.48 9.21
C GLN A 54 17.76 -13.73 9.24
N THR A 55 17.22 -14.89 8.88
CA THR A 55 18.01 -16.13 8.75
C THR A 55 19.01 -16.09 7.60
N LYS A 56 18.79 -15.23 6.60
CA LYS A 56 19.59 -15.14 5.36
C LYS A 56 20.49 -13.90 5.31
N TYR A 57 20.10 -12.81 5.98
CA TYR A 57 20.78 -11.53 5.92
C TYR A 57 21.05 -10.97 7.32
N THR A 58 22.33 -10.85 7.67
CA THR A 58 22.78 -10.25 8.93
C THR A 58 22.78 -8.72 8.89
N SER A 59 22.86 -8.12 7.70
CA SER A 59 22.84 -6.66 7.53
C SER A 59 21.41 -6.14 7.45
N ASN A 60 21.02 -5.27 8.40
CA ASN A 60 19.71 -4.63 8.42
C ASN A 60 19.41 -3.85 7.13
N TYR A 61 20.40 -3.15 6.57
CA TYR A 61 20.24 -2.45 5.29
C TYR A 61 19.89 -3.38 4.14
N ARG A 62 20.61 -4.51 4.00
CA ARG A 62 20.31 -5.50 2.94
C ARG A 62 18.96 -6.15 3.18
N LEU A 63 18.64 -6.45 4.43
CA LEU A 63 17.35 -7.02 4.81
C LEU A 63 16.21 -6.09 4.41
N ASP A 64 16.26 -4.82 4.81
CA ASP A 64 15.20 -3.85 4.51
C ASP A 64 15.05 -3.65 2.99
N LYS A 65 16.17 -3.64 2.25
CA LYS A 65 16.14 -3.53 0.79
C LYS A 65 15.44 -4.73 0.14
N VAL A 66 15.73 -5.96 0.58
CA VAL A 66 15.11 -7.18 0.06
C VAL A 66 13.64 -7.26 0.47
N LEU A 67 13.33 -6.95 1.73
CA LEU A 67 11.97 -6.91 2.25
C LEU A 67 11.09 -5.98 1.42
N ARG A 68 11.52 -4.73 1.20
CA ARG A 68 10.78 -3.76 0.38
C ARG A 68 10.49 -4.27 -1.02
N LYS A 69 11.45 -4.97 -1.62
CA LYS A 69 11.36 -5.48 -2.99
C LYS A 69 10.43 -6.70 -3.10
N GLU A 70 10.53 -7.63 -2.16
CA GLU A 70 9.89 -8.95 -2.29
C GLU A 70 8.55 -9.06 -1.55
N PHE A 71 8.34 -8.22 -0.53
CA PHE A 71 7.20 -8.35 0.39
C PHE A 71 5.87 -8.37 -0.34
N HIS A 72 5.63 -7.45 -1.27
CA HIS A 72 4.34 -7.36 -1.96
C HIS A 72 4.01 -8.65 -2.73
N GLY A 73 4.98 -9.17 -3.49
CA GLY A 73 4.83 -10.40 -4.26
C GLY A 73 4.58 -11.62 -3.36
N TRP A 74 5.24 -11.65 -2.20
CA TRP A 74 4.98 -12.66 -1.17
C TRP A 74 3.59 -12.51 -0.56
N PHE A 75 3.19 -11.29 -0.20
CA PHE A 75 1.93 -10.99 0.48
C PHE A 75 0.73 -11.38 -0.39
N LYS A 76 0.76 -11.02 -1.68
CA LYS A 76 -0.27 -11.44 -2.64
C LYS A 76 -0.44 -12.96 -2.69
N LYS A 77 0.67 -13.71 -2.66
CA LYS A 77 0.65 -15.19 -2.65
C LYS A 77 0.10 -15.75 -1.34
N GLU A 78 0.46 -15.18 -0.20
CA GLU A 78 -0.04 -15.62 1.11
C GLU A 78 -1.55 -15.39 1.21
N ILE A 79 -2.06 -14.22 0.82
CA ILE A 79 -3.51 -13.94 0.82
C ILE A 79 -4.26 -14.89 -0.10
N ALA A 80 -3.75 -15.14 -1.32
CA ALA A 80 -4.34 -16.14 -2.22
C ALA A 80 -4.33 -17.55 -1.60
N THR A 81 -3.25 -17.93 -0.91
CA THR A 81 -3.15 -19.24 -0.24
C THR A 81 -4.17 -19.38 0.88
N ILE A 82 -4.35 -18.34 1.70
CA ILE A 82 -5.35 -18.33 2.78
C ILE A 82 -6.76 -18.47 2.19
N LYS A 83 -7.07 -17.72 1.13
CA LYS A 83 -8.38 -17.72 0.49
C LYS A 83 -8.72 -19.07 -0.14
N TYR A 84 -7.84 -19.57 -1.01
CA TYR A 84 -8.18 -20.70 -1.89
C TYR A 84 -7.73 -22.05 -1.34
N ASN A 85 -6.61 -22.13 -0.62
CA ASN A 85 -6.06 -23.40 -0.15
C ASN A 85 -6.52 -23.71 1.28
N ARG A 86 -6.53 -22.70 2.16
CA ARG A 86 -6.99 -22.87 3.55
C ARG A 86 -8.50 -22.67 3.71
N ASN A 87 -9.17 -22.15 2.68
CA ASN A 87 -10.60 -21.83 2.65
C ASN A 87 -11.03 -21.00 3.87
N GLN A 88 -10.19 -20.05 4.28
CA GLN A 88 -10.42 -19.19 5.44
C GLN A 88 -11.08 -17.88 5.00
N HIS A 89 -11.98 -17.37 5.84
CA HIS A 89 -12.55 -16.05 5.64
C HIS A 89 -11.47 -14.99 5.85
N LEU A 90 -11.27 -14.15 4.84
CA LEU A 90 -10.32 -13.03 4.86
C LEU A 90 -11.05 -11.71 5.01
N HIS A 91 -10.44 -10.80 5.75
CA HIS A 91 -10.93 -9.43 5.79
C HIS A 91 -10.79 -8.80 4.40
N HIS A 92 -11.83 -8.11 3.94
CA HIS A 92 -11.85 -7.48 2.63
C HIS A 92 -10.65 -6.54 2.42
N ASP A 93 -10.22 -5.84 3.45
CA ASP A 93 -9.09 -4.91 3.37
C ASP A 93 -7.76 -5.61 3.04
N LEU A 94 -7.55 -6.84 3.53
CA LEU A 94 -6.36 -7.62 3.19
C LEU A 94 -6.35 -8.03 1.72
N GLU A 95 -7.53 -8.38 1.17
CA GLU A 95 -7.66 -8.69 -0.25
C GLU A 95 -7.43 -7.46 -1.13
N ALA A 96 -7.97 -6.32 -0.70
CA ALA A 96 -7.82 -5.05 -1.40
C ALA A 96 -6.35 -4.58 -1.37
N LEU A 97 -5.67 -4.68 -0.24
CA LEU A 97 -4.24 -4.36 -0.09
C LEU A 97 -3.35 -5.30 -0.93
N ALA A 98 -3.68 -6.59 -1.00
CA ALA A 98 -2.96 -7.56 -1.82
C ALA A 98 -3.12 -7.31 -3.34
N SER A 99 -4.20 -6.64 -3.74
CA SER A 99 -4.57 -6.45 -5.15
C SER A 99 -3.75 -5.38 -5.89
N GLN A 100 -2.94 -4.59 -5.17
CA GLN A 100 -2.17 -3.44 -5.68
C GLN A 100 -3.01 -2.28 -6.21
N PRO A 101 -2.44 -1.05 -6.17
CA PRO A 101 -2.99 0.07 -6.93
C PRO A 101 -2.89 -0.18 -8.44
N LEU A 102 -3.72 0.53 -9.19
CA LEU A 102 -3.58 0.58 -10.64
C LEU A 102 -2.36 1.42 -11.01
N LEU A 103 -1.56 0.97 -11.99
CA LEU A 103 -0.47 1.79 -12.57
C LEU A 103 -0.99 3.07 -13.23
N ARG A 104 -2.23 3.04 -13.72
CA ARG A 104 -2.88 4.19 -14.32
C ARG A 104 -3.52 5.05 -13.24
N VAL A 105 -2.92 6.19 -12.97
CA VAL A 105 -3.35 7.15 -11.96
C VAL A 105 -4.06 8.35 -12.58
N LYS A 106 -4.93 8.98 -11.81
CA LYS A 106 -5.52 10.28 -12.15
C LYS A 106 -4.73 11.36 -11.42
N VAL A 107 -4.21 12.31 -12.18
CA VAL A 107 -3.53 13.50 -11.66
C VAL A 107 -4.46 14.69 -11.80
N TYR A 108 -4.54 15.49 -10.74
CA TYR A 108 -5.39 16.67 -10.67
C TYR A 108 -4.51 17.90 -10.48
N SER A 109 -4.95 19.05 -11.01
CA SER A 109 -4.18 20.30 -10.91
C SER A 109 -4.14 20.88 -9.50
N GLY A 110 -5.05 20.43 -8.62
CA GLY A 110 -5.04 20.76 -7.21
C GLY A 110 -6.07 19.98 -6.42
N CYS A 111 -6.04 20.15 -5.11
CA CYS A 111 -7.05 19.60 -4.21
C CYS A 111 -7.24 20.45 -2.96
N PHE A 112 -8.38 20.30 -2.30
CA PHE A 112 -8.60 20.74 -0.94
C PHE A 112 -8.45 19.56 0.01
N ILE A 113 -7.66 19.71 1.08
CA ILE A 113 -7.59 18.76 2.18
C ILE A 113 -7.91 19.52 3.46
N LYS A 114 -9.01 19.17 4.13
CA LYS A 114 -9.46 19.84 5.37
C LYS A 114 -9.38 21.38 5.25
N ASP A 115 -9.98 21.91 4.19
CA ASP A 115 -10.07 23.33 3.84
C ASP A 115 -8.78 24.03 3.35
N VAL A 116 -7.64 23.33 3.32
CA VAL A 116 -6.40 23.85 2.74
C VAL A 116 -6.32 23.51 1.25
N ARG A 117 -6.13 24.53 0.40
CA ARG A 117 -5.92 24.35 -1.04
C ARG A 117 -4.45 24.05 -1.34
N TYR A 118 -4.21 22.93 -2.00
CA TYR A 118 -2.95 22.56 -2.61
C TYR A 118 -3.08 22.67 -4.13
N GLN A 119 -2.10 23.28 -4.77
CA GLN A 119 -2.04 23.40 -6.22
C GLN A 119 -0.61 23.10 -6.66
N THR A 120 -0.45 22.17 -7.60
CA THR A 120 0.82 22.00 -8.28
C THR A 120 0.91 23.16 -9.27
N ILE A 121 1.79 24.12 -8.99
CA ILE A 121 2.11 25.20 -9.93
C ILE A 121 2.71 24.49 -11.16
N GLU A 122 2.00 24.51 -12.29
CA GLU A 122 2.64 24.28 -13.59
C GLU A 122 3.42 25.53 -13.99
#